data_AF-A0A947N0E3-F1
#
_entry.id   AF-A0A947N0E3-F1
#
_cell.length_a   1.000
_cell.length_b   1.000
_cell.length_c   1.000
_cell.angle_alpha   90.00
_cell.angle_beta   90.00
_cell.angle_gamma   90.00
#
_symmetry.space_group_name_H-M   'P 1'
#
loop_
_entity.id
_entity.type
_entity.pdbx_description
1 polymer ?
#
loop_
_entity_poly.entity_id
_entity_poly.type
_entity_poly.pdbx_seq_one_letter_code
_entity_poly.pdbx_strand_id
1 'polypeptide(L)'
;MYTKFLSIFSRRNSRVLGLGTACVLSSFFIGIQSVGEVQPVTLIEAGNIELTGDVDGDGNVDIQDALRILEIAQGYRDATPQELRADPNGNGMLTIDDAVRILSELPNL
;
A
#
# COMPACT_ATOMS: atom_id res chain seq x y z
N MET A 1 -51.83 16.53 -14.86
CA MET A 1 -51.04 17.58 -15.54
C MET A 1 -50.05 18.13 -14.52
N TYR A 2 -48.76 17.90 -14.75
CA TYR A 2 -47.64 18.07 -13.82
C TYR A 2 -47.29 19.56 -13.59
N THR A 3 -47.89 20.23 -12.59
CA THR A 3 -47.57 21.66 -12.35
C THR A 3 -47.42 22.06 -10.89
N LYS A 4 -47.23 21.12 -9.95
CA LYS A 4 -47.00 21.45 -8.53
C LYS A 4 -45.58 21.26 -8.01
N PHE A 5 -44.69 20.62 -8.78
CA PHE A 5 -43.33 20.31 -8.31
C PHE A 5 -42.39 21.54 -8.27
N LEU A 6 -42.69 22.59 -9.03
CA LEU A 6 -41.88 23.81 -9.10
C LEU A 6 -42.14 24.83 -7.98
N SER A 7 -43.19 24.64 -7.15
CA SER A 7 -43.59 25.62 -6.13
C SER A 7 -42.91 25.47 -4.77
N ILE A 8 -42.17 24.38 -4.52
CA ILE A 8 -41.50 24.14 -3.23
C ILE A 8 -40.21 24.99 -3.09
N PHE A 9 -39.75 25.59 -4.19
CA PHE A 9 -38.51 26.38 -4.26
C PHE A 9 -38.70 27.83 -3.81
N SER A 10 -39.13 28.03 -2.55
CA SER A 10 -38.96 29.33 -1.89
C SER A 10 -37.47 29.56 -1.62
N ARG A 11 -36.95 30.77 -1.91
CA ARG A 11 -35.53 31.17 -1.76
C ARG A 11 -34.90 30.76 -0.43
N ARG A 12 -35.72 30.63 0.63
CA ARG A 12 -35.30 30.23 1.98
C ARG A 12 -35.04 28.72 2.08
N ASN A 13 -35.86 27.90 1.43
CA ASN A 13 -35.71 26.44 1.39
C ASN A 13 -34.63 26.01 0.40
N SER A 14 -34.38 26.80 -0.65
CA SER A 14 -33.27 26.57 -1.60
C SER A 14 -31.90 26.60 -0.90
N ARG A 15 -31.73 27.45 0.11
CA ARG A 15 -30.48 27.52 0.91
C ARG A 15 -30.27 26.29 1.77
N VAL A 16 -31.33 25.80 2.41
CA VAL A 16 -31.27 24.59 3.24
C VAL A 16 -31.03 23.36 2.36
N LEU A 17 -31.70 23.28 1.21
CA LEU A 17 -31.44 22.25 0.20
C LEU A 17 -29.99 22.28 -0.30
N GLY A 18 -29.48 23.47 -0.63
CA GLY A 18 -28.09 23.64 -1.09
C GLY A 18 -27.04 23.25 -0.05
N LEU A 19 -27.27 23.60 1.23
CA LEU A 19 -26.38 23.20 2.33
C LEU A 19 -26.42 21.68 2.58
N GLY A 20 -27.61 21.07 2.49
CA GLY A 20 -27.76 19.62 2.60
C GLY A 20 -27.04 18.87 1.48
N THR A 21 -27.20 19.31 0.23
CA THR A 21 -26.50 18.69 -0.90
C THR A 21 -24.99 18.89 -0.81
N ALA A 22 -24.52 20.05 -0.35
CA ALA A 22 -23.11 20.31 -0.13
C ALA A 22 -22.51 19.36 0.92
N CYS A 23 -23.20 19.15 2.06
CA CYS A 23 -22.76 18.21 3.09
C CYS A 23 -22.63 16.77 2.56
N VAL A 24 -23.62 16.30 1.79
CA VAL A 24 -23.58 14.95 1.21
C VAL A 24 -22.39 14.81 0.27
N LEU A 25 -22.18 15.78 -0.64
CA LEU A 25 -21.04 15.77 -1.55
C LEU A 25 -19.70 15.81 -0.79
N SER A 26 -19.56 16.67 0.22
CA SER A 26 -18.33 16.77 1.01
C SER A 26 -18.01 15.47 1.76
N SER A 27 -19.00 14.82 2.38
CA SER A 27 -18.79 13.55 3.07
C SER A 27 -18.37 12.42 2.12
N PHE A 28 -18.90 12.43 0.90
CA PHE A 28 -18.53 11.47 -0.14
C PHE A 28 -17.11 11.72 -0.67
N PHE A 29 -16.74 12.98 -0.93
CA PHE A 29 -15.38 13.35 -1.34
C PHE A 29 -14.32 12.99 -0.28
N ILE A 30 -14.63 13.23 1.00
CA ILE A 30 -13.78 12.81 2.12
C ILE A 30 -13.67 11.29 2.17
N GLY A 31 -14.77 10.56 1.96
CA GLY A 31 -14.75 9.10 1.86
C GLY A 31 -13.83 8.61 0.75
N ILE A 32 -13.93 9.16 -0.46
CA ILE A 32 -13.07 8.80 -1.61
C ILE A 32 -11.59 9.11 -1.35
N GLN A 33 -11.25 10.23 -0.71
CA GLN A 33 -9.86 10.53 -0.32
C GLN A 33 -9.37 9.67 0.86
N SER A 34 -10.27 9.26 1.76
CA SER A 34 -9.93 8.46 2.94
C SER A 34 -9.79 6.97 2.66
N VAL A 35 -10.21 6.50 1.49
CA VAL A 35 -9.71 5.22 0.96
C VAL A 35 -8.30 5.50 0.42
N GLY A 36 -7.39 5.84 1.33
CA GLY A 36 -5.98 5.93 1.05
C GLY A 36 -5.56 4.60 0.44
N GLU A 37 -5.04 4.68 -0.78
CA GLU A 37 -4.15 3.69 -1.35
C GLU A 37 -4.63 2.24 -1.12
N VAL A 38 -5.83 1.91 -1.61
CA VAL A 38 -6.01 0.52 -2.04
C VAL A 38 -5.11 0.40 -3.25
N GLN A 39 -3.84 0.05 -3.00
CA GLN A 39 -3.05 -0.64 -4.00
C GLN A 39 -4.00 -1.69 -4.55
N PRO A 40 -4.40 -1.61 -5.84
CA PRO A 40 -5.11 -2.73 -6.41
C PRO A 40 -4.19 -3.92 -6.13
N VAL A 41 -4.72 -4.94 -5.45
CA VAL A 41 -4.16 -6.27 -5.58
C VAL A 41 -4.26 -6.54 -7.07
N THR A 42 -3.23 -6.13 -7.82
CA THR A 42 -3.01 -6.54 -9.18
C THR A 42 -2.96 -8.03 -9.05
N LEU A 43 -4.07 -8.64 -9.45
CA LEU A 43 -4.20 -10.02 -9.86
C LEU A 43 -2.85 -10.70 -9.78
N ILE A 44 -2.69 -11.50 -8.73
CA ILE A 44 -1.72 -12.58 -8.59
C ILE A 44 -1.23 -12.95 -9.99
N GLU A 45 -0.13 -12.30 -10.35
CA GLU A 45 0.77 -12.73 -11.39
C GLU A 45 1.14 -14.12 -10.91
N ALA A 46 0.80 -15.13 -11.70
CA ALA A 46 0.93 -16.54 -11.35
C ALA A 46 2.41 -16.99 -11.25
N GLY A 47 3.27 -16.18 -10.62
CA GLY A 47 4.70 -16.37 -10.51
C GLY A 47 5.41 -15.49 -9.48
N ASN A 48 4.84 -14.36 -9.01
CA ASN A 48 5.51 -13.51 -8.02
C ASN A 48 4.87 -13.71 -6.64
N ILE A 49 5.29 -14.78 -5.98
CA ILE A 49 5.09 -14.94 -4.54
C ILE A 49 6.12 -14.00 -3.92
N GLU A 50 5.72 -12.79 -3.52
CA GLU A 50 6.59 -11.89 -2.74
C GLU A 50 6.85 -12.61 -1.40
N LEU A 51 7.91 -13.42 -1.35
CA LEU A 51 8.30 -14.15 -0.14
C LEU A 51 8.97 -13.16 0.82
N THR A 52 8.56 -13.18 2.08
CA THR A 52 9.31 -12.49 3.12
C THR A 52 10.72 -13.06 3.16
N GLY A 53 11.74 -12.22 2.95
CA GLY A 53 13.13 -12.61 2.80
C GLY A 53 13.64 -12.78 1.36
N ASP A 54 12.77 -12.76 0.34
CA ASP A 54 13.17 -12.75 -1.08
C ASP A 54 13.41 -11.30 -1.51
N VAL A 55 14.67 -10.90 -1.48
CA VAL A 55 15.11 -9.51 -1.72
C VAL A 55 15.38 -9.29 -3.20
N ASP A 56 15.81 -10.31 -3.94
CA ASP A 56 16.09 -10.16 -5.37
C ASP A 56 14.88 -10.46 -6.28
N GLY A 57 13.80 -11.00 -5.72
CA GLY A 57 12.52 -11.25 -6.37
C GLY A 57 12.53 -12.48 -7.26
N ASP A 58 13.42 -13.45 -7.01
CA ASP A 58 13.53 -14.68 -7.80
C ASP A 58 12.54 -15.78 -7.38
N GLY A 59 11.78 -15.56 -6.30
CA GLY A 59 10.81 -16.48 -5.72
C GLY A 59 11.39 -17.52 -4.77
N ASN A 60 12.70 -17.46 -4.48
CA ASN A 60 13.40 -18.27 -3.50
C ASN A 60 13.93 -17.36 -2.38
N VAL A 61 14.25 -17.97 -1.24
CA VAL A 61 14.98 -17.29 -0.17
C VAL A 61 16.29 -18.03 -0.01
N ASP A 62 17.40 -17.40 -0.41
CA ASP A 62 18.71 -18.02 -0.41
C ASP A 62 19.85 -17.08 0.07
N ILE A 63 21.10 -17.49 -0.16
CA ILE A 63 22.28 -16.72 0.28
C ILE A 63 22.43 -15.42 -0.53
N GLN A 64 21.92 -15.37 -1.76
CA GLN A 64 21.94 -14.22 -2.65
C GLN A 64 21.12 -13.07 -2.03
N ASP A 65 19.98 -13.37 -1.40
CA ASP A 65 19.19 -12.41 -0.64
C ASP A 65 19.94 -11.85 0.56
N ALA A 66 20.58 -12.73 1.34
CA ALA A 66 21.36 -12.31 2.50
C ALA A 66 22.54 -11.42 2.09
N LEU A 67 23.25 -11.78 1.02
CA LEU A 67 24.30 -10.95 0.44
C LEU A 67 23.72 -9.60 0.01
N ARG A 68 22.52 -9.61 -0.56
CA ARG A 68 21.89 -8.38 -0.99
C ARG A 68 21.58 -7.44 0.18
N ILE A 69 21.05 -7.96 1.26
CA ILE A 69 20.78 -7.17 2.46
C ILE A 69 22.07 -6.56 3.01
N LEU A 70 23.17 -7.33 3.01
CA LEU A 70 24.48 -6.84 3.49
C LEU A 70 25.00 -5.66 2.66
N GLU A 71 24.83 -5.69 1.33
CA GLU A 71 25.25 -4.58 0.47
C GLU A 71 24.45 -3.30 0.75
N ILE A 72 23.14 -3.43 1.00
CA ILE A 72 22.27 -2.31 1.40
C ILE A 72 22.69 -1.80 2.78
N ALA A 73 22.84 -2.70 3.75
CA ALA A 73 23.16 -2.35 5.12
C ALA A 73 24.54 -1.67 5.26
N GLN A 74 25.49 -2.03 4.39
CA GLN A 74 26.81 -1.41 4.30
C GLN A 74 26.82 -0.10 3.49
N GLY A 75 25.71 0.24 2.82
CA GLY A 75 25.59 1.45 1.99
C GLY A 75 26.32 1.36 0.66
N TYR A 76 26.60 0.15 0.16
CA TYR A 76 27.13 -0.03 -1.20
C TYR A 76 26.06 0.24 -2.27
N ARG A 77 24.77 0.15 -1.90
CA ARG A 77 23.65 0.57 -2.72
C ARG A 77 22.46 1.01 -1.87
N ASP A 78 21.57 1.76 -2.50
CA ASP A 78 20.28 2.12 -1.92
C ASP A 78 19.26 0.99 -2.13
N ALA A 79 18.45 0.71 -1.10
CA ALA A 79 17.37 -0.26 -1.19
C ALA A 79 16.25 0.25 -2.09
N THR A 80 15.75 -0.60 -2.97
CA THR A 80 14.54 -0.31 -3.73
C THR A 80 13.29 -0.45 -2.83
N PRO A 81 12.17 0.21 -3.17
CA PRO A 81 10.92 0.04 -2.43
C PRO A 81 10.37 -1.40 -2.43
N GLN A 82 10.76 -2.24 -3.40
CA GLN A 82 10.43 -3.67 -3.41
C GLN A 82 11.30 -4.43 -2.41
N GLU A 83 12.62 -4.19 -2.40
CA GLU A 83 13.54 -4.82 -1.44
C GLU A 83 13.15 -4.48 0.01
N LEU A 84 12.71 -3.25 0.27
CA LEU A 84 12.22 -2.85 1.60
C LEU A 84 10.90 -3.54 2.02
N ARG A 85 10.14 -4.12 1.09
CA ARG A 85 8.95 -4.93 1.41
C ARG A 85 9.29 -6.37 1.81
N ALA A 86 10.40 -6.90 1.30
CA ALA A 86 10.88 -8.23 1.65
C ALA A 86 11.28 -8.34 3.14
N ASP A 87 11.63 -7.20 3.75
CA ASP A 87 12.03 -7.00 5.16
C ASP A 87 11.73 -8.20 6.09
N PRO A 88 12.77 -9.02 6.37
CA PRO A 88 12.63 -10.23 7.18
C PRO A 88 12.13 -10.04 8.61
N ASN A 89 12.28 -8.85 9.22
CA ASN A 89 11.79 -8.60 10.59
C ASN A 89 10.61 -7.60 10.66
N GLY A 90 10.28 -6.94 9.56
CA GLY A 90 9.18 -5.97 9.48
C GLY A 90 9.44 -4.65 10.22
N ASN A 91 10.69 -4.27 10.48
CA ASN A 91 11.07 -3.01 11.14
C ASN A 91 11.17 -1.82 10.17
N GLY A 92 11.02 -2.04 8.86
CA GLY A 92 11.11 -1.07 7.78
C GLY A 92 12.53 -0.76 7.31
N MET A 93 13.54 -1.52 7.74
CA MET A 93 14.95 -1.31 7.41
C MET A 93 15.66 -2.64 7.14
N LEU A 94 16.30 -2.75 5.98
CA LEU A 94 17.17 -3.88 5.69
C LEU A 94 18.52 -3.71 6.40
N THR A 95 18.76 -4.53 7.41
CA THR A 95 19.95 -4.48 8.27
C THR A 95 20.72 -5.80 8.28
N ILE A 96 21.91 -5.79 8.89
CA ILE A 96 22.74 -7.00 9.02
C ILE A 96 21.99 -8.11 9.79
N ASP A 97 21.15 -7.75 10.77
CA ASP A 97 20.34 -8.70 11.52
C ASP A 97 19.39 -9.49 10.61
N ASP A 98 18.91 -8.86 9.53
CA ASP A 98 18.02 -9.48 8.56
C ASP A 98 18.76 -10.47 7.66
N ALA A 99 19.97 -10.12 7.23
CA ALA A 99 20.85 -11.03 6.51
C ALA A 99 21.20 -12.27 7.34
N VAL A 100 21.53 -12.08 8.63
CA VAL A 100 21.84 -13.18 9.55
C VAL A 100 20.61 -14.07 9.76
N ARG A 101 19.41 -13.48 9.86
CA ARG A 101 18.18 -14.25 10.00
C ARG A 101 17.94 -15.15 8.79
N ILE A 102 18.03 -14.61 7.57
CA ILE A 102 17.91 -15.41 6.34
C ILE A 102 18.91 -16.56 6.40
N LEU A 103 20.21 -16.27 6.62
CA LEU A 103 21.25 -17.31 6.69
C LEU A 103 20.99 -18.36 7.77
N SER A 104 20.33 -18.00 8.87
CA SER A 104 19.98 -18.92 9.95
C SER A 104 18.76 -19.80 9.64
N GLU A 105 17.87 -19.33 8.77
CA GLU A 105 16.66 -20.05 8.35
C GLU A 105 16.94 -21.01 7.18
N LEU A 106 18.02 -20.79 6.44
CA LEU A 106 18.43 -21.68 5.34
C LEU A 106 18.75 -23.09 5.89
N PRO A 107 18.02 -24.14 5.46
CA PRO A 107 18.08 -25.44 6.10
C PRO A 107 19.39 -26.22 5.90
N ASN A 108 20.38 -25.72 5.14
CA ASN A 108 21.72 -26.31 5.03
C ASN A 108 22.75 -25.25 4.63
N LEU A 109 23.76 -25.05 5.48
CA LEU A 109 25.06 -24.43 5.13
C LEU A 109 26.14 -25.51 5.14
#